data_AF-A0A3D2A309-F1
#
_entry.id   AF-A0A3D2A309-F1
#
_cell.length_a   1.000
_cell.length_b   1.000
_cell.length_c   1.000
_cell.angle_alpha   90.00
_cell.angle_beta   90.00
_cell.angle_gamma   90.00
#
_symmetry.space_group_name_H-M   'P 1'
#
loop_
_entity.id
_entity.type
_entity.pdbx_description
1 polymer ?
#
loop_
_entity_poly.entity_id
_entity_poly.type
_entity_poly.pdbx_seq_one_letter_code
_entity_poly.pdbx_strand_id
1 'polypeptide(L)'
;ADISKHVVIVGAGPAGLACAVTAAQRGHKVSLFDDHDCIGGQFNIARRIPGKEEFAETLRYYQVQLDELGVNIHLNQRLSSADLAALAADELVIATGIAPRQLDIPGIEHSKVLTYLDVMNGAEVGNKVAIIGAGGIG
;
A
#
# COMPACT_ATOMS: atom_id res chain seq x y z
N ALA A 1 -11.94 -17.06 16.59
CA ALA A 1 -13.29 -16.67 16.17
C ALA A 1 -14.18 -17.89 16.34
N ASP A 2 -15.45 -17.73 16.71
CA ASP A 2 -16.34 -18.90 16.93
C ASP A 2 -16.68 -19.62 15.63
N ILE A 3 -16.54 -18.96 14.46
CA ILE A 3 -16.63 -19.53 13.12
C ILE A 3 -15.50 -18.96 12.25
N SER A 4 -14.73 -19.84 11.59
CA SER A 4 -13.70 -19.44 10.62
C SER A 4 -14.35 -18.96 9.32
N LYS A 5 -13.75 -17.94 8.69
CA LYS A 5 -14.21 -17.33 7.42
C LYS A 5 -13.02 -17.21 6.47
N HIS A 6 -13.29 -17.20 5.17
CA HIS A 6 -12.32 -16.79 4.15
C HIS A 6 -12.42 -15.28 3.92
N VAL A 7 -11.38 -14.56 4.36
CA VAL A 7 -11.27 -13.11 4.23
C VAL A 7 -10.29 -12.79 3.10
N VAL A 8 -10.77 -12.09 2.09
CA VAL A 8 -9.93 -11.55 1.00
C VAL A 8 -9.64 -10.08 1.27
N ILE A 9 -8.37 -9.72 1.22
CA ILE A 9 -7.88 -8.36 1.48
C ILE A 9 -7.16 -7.87 0.22
N VAL A 10 -7.55 -6.71 -0.29
CA VAL A 10 -6.98 -6.10 -1.50
C VAL A 10 -6.16 -4.88 -1.13
N GLY A 11 -4.84 -4.99 -1.28
CA GLY A 11 -3.83 -4.00 -0.91
C GLY A 11 -3.03 -4.42 0.31
N ALA A 12 -1.74 -4.70 0.11
CA ALA A 12 -0.73 -5.00 1.13
C ALA A 12 -0.01 -3.74 1.64
N GLY A 13 -0.71 -2.61 1.68
CA GLY A 13 -0.30 -1.44 2.46
C GLY A 13 -0.57 -1.62 3.97
N PRO A 14 -0.17 -0.68 4.83
CA PRO A 14 -0.25 -0.83 6.29
C PRO A 14 -1.63 -1.23 6.82
N ALA A 15 -2.70 -0.70 6.21
CA ALA A 15 -4.08 -1.05 6.56
C ALA A 15 -4.40 -2.53 6.27
N GLY A 16 -4.04 -3.02 5.08
CA GLY A 16 -4.26 -4.41 4.71
C GLY A 16 -3.37 -5.37 5.47
N LEU A 17 -2.12 -5.00 5.75
CA LEU A 17 -1.19 -5.79 6.57
C LEU A 17 -1.72 -5.98 7.99
N ALA A 18 -2.16 -4.90 8.64
CA ALA A 18 -2.74 -4.96 9.97
C ALA A 18 -4.03 -5.83 9.98
N CYS A 19 -4.88 -5.66 8.97
CA CYS A 19 -6.10 -6.46 8.84
C CYS A 19 -5.80 -7.95 8.64
N ALA A 20 -4.85 -8.29 7.77
CA ALA A 20 -4.46 -9.66 7.45
C ALA A 20 -3.92 -10.40 8.67
N VAL A 21 -2.96 -9.79 9.38
CA VAL A 21 -2.40 -10.35 10.62
C VAL A 21 -3.50 -10.53 11.67
N THR A 22 -4.33 -9.50 11.89
CA THR A 22 -5.41 -9.57 12.89
C THR A 22 -6.43 -10.65 12.57
N ALA A 23 -6.85 -10.76 11.30
CA ALA A 23 -7.82 -11.77 10.87
C ALA A 23 -7.24 -13.18 10.99
N ALA A 24 -5.98 -13.38 10.58
CA ALA A 24 -5.32 -14.68 10.70
C ALA A 24 -5.10 -15.10 12.16
N GLN A 25 -4.67 -14.19 13.04
CA GLN A 25 -4.56 -14.43 14.49
C GLN A 25 -5.90 -14.85 15.12
N ARG A 26 -7.03 -14.40 14.55
CA ARG A 26 -8.37 -14.78 15.00
C ARG A 26 -8.84 -16.12 14.43
N GLY A 27 -8.05 -16.79 13.59
CA GLY A 27 -8.34 -18.11 13.02
C GLY A 27 -9.07 -18.08 11.68
N HIS A 28 -9.10 -16.94 10.98
CA HIS A 28 -9.66 -16.84 9.62
C HIS A 28 -8.65 -17.31 8.58
N LYS A 29 -9.14 -17.88 7.47
CA LYS A 29 -8.32 -18.11 6.27
C LYS A 29 -8.18 -16.77 5.55
N VAL A 30 -6.95 -16.28 5.38
CA VAL A 30 -6.70 -14.97 4.78
C VAL A 30 -6.01 -15.12 3.43
N SER A 31 -6.51 -14.38 2.44
CA SER A 31 -5.81 -14.16 1.17
C SER A 31 -5.56 -12.67 0.99
N LEU A 32 -4.30 -12.29 0.85
CA LEU A 32 -3.86 -10.90 0.72
C LEU A 32 -3.34 -10.69 -0.69
N PHE A 33 -3.90 -9.73 -1.43
CA PHE A 33 -3.49 -9.40 -2.79
C PHE A 33 -2.84 -8.01 -2.84
N ASP A 34 -1.82 -7.83 -3.67
CA ASP A 34 -1.28 -6.51 -4.01
C ASP A 34 -0.80 -6.50 -5.47
N ASP A 35 -0.90 -5.35 -6.13
CA ASP A 35 -0.44 -5.20 -7.52
C ASP A 35 1.07 -4.95 -7.62
N HIS A 36 1.74 -4.62 -6.51
CA HIS A 36 3.19 -4.50 -6.43
C HIS A 36 3.85 -5.86 -6.15
N ASP A 37 5.16 -5.90 -6.38
CA ASP A 37 6.03 -7.07 -6.20
C ASP A 37 6.43 -7.34 -4.75
N CYS A 38 6.09 -6.43 -3.85
CA CYS A 38 6.39 -6.50 -2.43
C CYS A 38 5.30 -5.86 -1.59
N ILE A 39 5.18 -6.28 -0.33
CA ILE A 39 4.30 -5.64 0.64
C ILE A 39 4.79 -4.24 1.01
N GLY A 40 3.88 -3.41 1.51
CA GLY A 40 4.20 -2.17 2.23
C GLY A 40 3.53 -0.92 1.68
N GLY A 41 3.07 -0.93 0.42
CA GLY A 41 2.41 0.22 -0.19
C GLY A 41 3.19 1.53 0.02
N GLN A 42 2.53 2.57 0.55
CA GLN A 42 3.16 3.87 0.78
C GLN A 42 4.32 3.85 1.80
N PHE A 43 4.46 2.82 2.65
CA PHE A 43 5.62 2.70 3.54
C PHE A 43 6.91 2.41 2.78
N ASN A 44 6.84 1.77 1.60
CA ASN A 44 8.02 1.59 0.74
C ASN A 44 8.57 2.91 0.21
N ILE A 45 7.71 3.92 0.05
CA ILE A 45 8.11 5.29 -0.27
C ILE A 45 8.63 5.98 1.00
N ALA A 46 7.86 5.92 2.10
CA ALA A 46 8.18 6.62 3.34
C ALA A 46 9.55 6.23 3.92
N ARG A 47 9.91 4.94 3.89
CA ARG A 47 11.20 4.44 4.41
C ARG A 47 12.44 4.98 3.69
N ARG A 48 12.27 5.58 2.51
CA ARG A 48 13.35 6.19 1.71
C ARG A 48 13.64 7.64 2.12
N ILE A 49 12.78 8.23 2.97
CA ILE A 49 12.96 9.60 3.46
C ILE A 49 13.98 9.58 4.62
N PRO A 50 14.98 10.48 4.62
CA PRO A 50 15.93 10.58 5.72
C PRO A 50 15.24 10.77 7.08
N GLY A 51 15.61 9.97 8.06
CA GLY A 51 15.01 9.96 9.40
C GLY A 51 13.71 9.16 9.52
N LYS A 52 13.30 8.45 8.48
CA LYS A 52 12.11 7.56 8.45
C LYS A 52 12.46 6.11 8.12
N GLU A 53 13.73 5.72 8.26
CA GLU A 53 14.25 4.40 7.93
C GLU A 53 13.57 3.29 8.75
N GLU A 54 13.12 3.62 9.97
CA GLU A 54 12.42 2.72 10.90
C GLU A 54 11.12 2.12 10.32
N PHE A 55 10.52 2.71 9.27
CA PHE A 55 9.41 2.06 8.56
C PHE A 55 9.80 0.71 7.95
N ALA A 56 11.09 0.48 7.67
CA ALA A 56 11.58 -0.83 7.25
C ALA A 56 11.35 -1.90 8.33
N GLU A 57 11.47 -1.56 9.62
CA GLU A 57 11.23 -2.50 10.72
C GLU A 57 9.75 -2.86 10.84
N THR A 58 8.85 -1.92 10.56
CA THR A 58 7.41 -2.22 10.50
C THR A 58 7.09 -3.20 9.38
N LEU A 59 7.71 -3.03 8.21
CA LEU A 59 7.53 -3.98 7.10
C LEU A 59 8.14 -5.34 7.40
N ARG A 60 9.32 -5.37 8.06
CA ARG A 60 9.93 -6.61 8.53
C ARG A 60 9.02 -7.35 9.52
N TYR A 61 8.43 -6.64 10.48
CA TYR A 61 7.46 -7.20 11.42
C TYR A 61 6.28 -7.85 10.69
N TYR A 62 5.64 -7.13 9.76
CA TYR A 62 4.50 -7.67 9.04
C TYR A 62 4.86 -8.85 8.16
N GLN A 63 6.01 -8.82 7.47
CA GLN A 63 6.47 -9.95 6.67
C GLN A 63 6.55 -11.23 7.53
N VAL A 64 7.23 -11.15 8.68
CA VAL A 64 7.36 -12.29 9.59
C VAL A 64 6.01 -12.76 10.11
N GLN A 65 5.13 -11.84 10.51
CA GLN A 65 3.80 -12.20 11.01
C GLN A 65 2.94 -12.89 9.94
N LEU A 66 2.96 -12.40 8.70
CA LEU A 66 2.19 -13.02 7.62
C LEU A 66 2.67 -14.44 7.34
N ASP A 67 3.99 -14.65 7.35
CA ASP A 67 4.61 -15.96 7.15
C ASP A 67 4.27 -16.93 8.30
N GLU A 68 4.42 -16.49 9.56
CA GLU A 68 4.10 -17.28 10.75
C GLU A 68 2.61 -17.67 10.85
N LEU A 69 1.73 -16.78 10.39
CA LEU A 69 0.29 -16.98 10.41
C LEU A 69 -0.25 -17.72 9.16
N GLY A 70 0.62 -18.04 8.21
CA GLY A 70 0.25 -18.75 6.98
C GLY A 70 -0.73 -17.98 6.09
N VAL A 71 -0.62 -16.64 6.06
CA VAL A 71 -1.43 -15.82 5.16
C VAL A 71 -1.05 -16.13 3.72
N ASN A 72 -2.04 -16.36 2.85
CA ASN A 72 -1.78 -16.60 1.43
C ASN A 72 -1.60 -15.27 0.70
N ILE A 73 -0.35 -14.91 0.41
CA ILE A 73 0.03 -13.63 -0.22
C ILE A 73 0.14 -13.81 -1.75
N HIS A 74 -0.55 -12.95 -2.50
CA HIS A 74 -0.54 -12.88 -3.95
C HIS A 74 -0.05 -11.50 -4.40
N LEU A 75 1.23 -11.40 -4.71
CA LEU A 75 1.88 -10.18 -5.20
C LEU A 75 1.86 -10.14 -6.73
N ASN A 76 2.10 -8.96 -7.31
CA ASN A 76 1.99 -8.72 -8.76
C ASN A 76 0.60 -9.05 -9.33
N GLN A 77 -0.47 -8.94 -8.52
CA GLN A 77 -1.81 -9.33 -8.91
C GLN A 77 -2.81 -8.21 -8.65
N ARG A 78 -3.09 -7.44 -9.70
CA ARG A 78 -4.15 -6.43 -9.70
C ARG A 78 -5.50 -7.10 -9.93
N LEU A 79 -6.43 -6.90 -9.01
CA LEU A 79 -7.78 -7.47 -9.11
C LEU A 79 -8.77 -6.45 -9.69
N SER A 80 -9.58 -6.91 -10.65
CA SER A 80 -10.78 -6.22 -11.12
C SER A 80 -12.00 -6.59 -10.27
N SER A 81 -13.10 -5.86 -10.43
CA SER A 81 -14.38 -6.22 -9.79
C SER A 81 -14.88 -7.63 -10.17
N ALA A 82 -14.58 -8.07 -11.40
CA ALA A 82 -14.94 -9.41 -11.86
C ALA A 82 -14.10 -10.51 -11.16
N ASP A 83 -12.80 -10.26 -10.97
CA ASP A 83 -11.93 -11.19 -10.23
C ASP A 83 -12.40 -11.33 -8.79
N LEU A 84 -12.77 -10.22 -8.14
CA LEU A 84 -13.28 -10.21 -6.77
C LEU A 84 -14.56 -11.03 -6.61
N ALA A 85 -15.48 -10.94 -7.57
CA ALA A 85 -16.70 -11.74 -7.58
C ALA A 85 -16.41 -13.24 -7.74
N ALA A 86 -15.32 -13.61 -8.42
CA ALA A 86 -14.93 -15.00 -8.64
C ALA A 86 -14.20 -15.64 -7.44
N LEU A 87 -13.65 -14.85 -6.51
CA LEU A 87 -12.88 -15.37 -5.36
C LEU A 87 -13.71 -16.06 -4.28
N ALA A 88 -15.05 -16.01 -4.37
CA ALA A 88 -15.98 -16.67 -3.44
C ALA A 88 -15.65 -16.45 -1.95
N ALA A 89 -15.21 -15.25 -1.60
CA ALA A 89 -14.86 -14.88 -0.23
C ALA A 89 -16.10 -14.71 0.65
N ASP A 90 -15.99 -15.05 1.93
CA ASP A 90 -17.04 -14.73 2.91
C ASP A 90 -17.06 -13.23 3.22
N GLU A 91 -15.88 -12.60 3.22
CA GLU A 91 -15.70 -11.17 3.49
C GLU A 91 -14.62 -10.59 2.57
N LEU A 92 -14.86 -9.36 2.10
CA LEU A 92 -13.93 -8.61 1.28
C LEU A 92 -13.53 -7.30 1.97
N VAL A 93 -12.22 -7.07 2.10
CA VAL A 93 -11.66 -5.84 2.67
C VAL A 93 -10.87 -5.09 1.60
N ILE A 94 -11.30 -3.86 1.31
CA ILE A 94 -10.63 -2.97 0.34
C ILE A 94 -9.66 -2.06 1.08
N ALA A 95 -8.37 -2.25 0.83
CA ALA A 95 -7.25 -1.51 1.43
C ALA A 95 -6.28 -0.98 0.36
N THR A 96 -6.81 -0.57 -0.80
CA THR A 96 -6.08 -0.23 -2.03
C THR A 96 -5.32 1.10 -1.99
N GLY A 97 -5.27 1.78 -0.85
CA GLY A 97 -4.49 3.00 -0.67
C GLY A 97 -5.15 4.24 -1.27
N ILE A 98 -4.34 5.08 -1.92
CA ILE A 98 -4.74 6.40 -2.42
C ILE A 98 -4.29 6.62 -3.86
N ALA A 99 -4.93 7.55 -4.53
CA ALA A 99 -4.39 8.22 -5.71
C ALA A 99 -3.99 9.65 -5.30
N PRO A 100 -2.80 10.17 -5.71
CA PRO A 100 -2.44 11.55 -5.49
C PRO A 100 -3.52 12.51 -5.99
N ARG A 101 -3.75 13.60 -5.24
CA ARG A 101 -4.74 14.60 -5.62
C ARG A 101 -4.30 15.33 -6.89
N GLN A 102 -5.19 15.42 -7.86
CA GLN A 102 -5.02 16.34 -9.00
C GLN A 102 -5.38 17.77 -8.58
N LEU A 103 -4.50 18.71 -8.93
CA LEU A 103 -4.69 20.13 -8.63
C LEU A 103 -5.20 20.85 -9.88
N ASP A 104 -6.26 21.63 -9.72
CA ASP A 104 -6.78 22.52 -10.76
C ASP A 104 -6.10 23.89 -10.63
N ILE A 105 -4.91 24.01 -11.22
CA ILE A 105 -4.11 25.23 -11.23
C ILE A 105 -3.68 25.53 -12.67
N PRO A 106 -3.83 26.78 -13.16
CA PRO A 106 -3.34 27.16 -14.47
C PRO A 106 -1.85 26.81 -14.65
N GLY A 107 -1.54 26.02 -15.69
CA GLY A 107 -0.18 25.57 -15.98
C GLY A 107 0.28 24.30 -15.25
N ILE A 108 -0.63 23.53 -14.64
CA ILE A 108 -0.29 22.27 -13.94
C ILE A 108 0.40 21.23 -14.84
N GLU A 109 0.14 21.27 -16.16
CA GLU A 109 0.77 20.39 -17.15
C GLU A 109 2.16 20.88 -17.62
N HIS A 110 2.68 21.99 -17.06
CA HIS A 110 4.00 22.47 -17.44
C HIS A 110 5.06 21.43 -17.07
N SER A 111 6.03 21.18 -17.95
CA SER A 111 7.16 20.24 -17.77
C SER A 111 8.04 20.40 -16.51
N LYS A 112 7.82 21.45 -15.71
CA LYS A 112 8.53 21.68 -14.43
C LYS A 112 7.74 21.15 -13.24
N VAL A 113 6.47 20.82 -13.45
CA VAL A 113 5.60 20.26 -12.41
C VAL A 113 5.97 18.80 -12.27
N LEU A 114 6.39 18.43 -11.05
CA LEU A 114 6.68 17.08 -10.64
C LEU A 114 5.78 16.75 -9.44
N THR A 115 5.21 15.54 -9.43
CA THR A 115 4.56 15.01 -8.25
C THR A 115 5.61 14.54 -7.24
N TYR A 116 5.22 14.37 -5.97
CA TYR A 116 6.12 13.78 -4.98
C TYR A 116 6.55 12.36 -5.39
N LEU A 117 5.69 11.60 -6.09
CA LEU A 117 6.04 10.27 -6.58
C LEU A 117 7.10 10.34 -7.69
N ASP A 118 7.02 11.30 -8.60
CA ASP A 118 8.04 11.48 -9.66
C ASP A 118 9.41 11.74 -9.04
N VAL A 119 9.48 12.65 -8.06
CA VAL A 119 10.72 12.95 -7.33
C VAL A 119 11.24 11.71 -6.60
N MET A 120 10.36 10.99 -5.89
CA MET A 120 10.75 9.76 -5.20
C MET A 120 11.19 8.65 -6.16
N ASN A 121 10.71 8.67 -7.41
CA ASN A 121 11.13 7.73 -8.46
C ASN A 121 12.37 8.20 -9.24
N GLY A 122 12.99 9.32 -8.83
CA GLY A 122 14.27 9.77 -9.36
C GLY A 122 14.17 10.77 -10.51
N ALA A 123 13.05 11.48 -10.66
CA ALA A 123 12.98 12.62 -11.57
C ALA A 123 14.07 13.66 -11.24
N GLU A 124 14.60 14.31 -12.28
CA GLU A 124 15.62 15.34 -12.12
C GLU A 124 15.02 16.59 -11.44
N VAL A 125 15.67 17.05 -10.36
CA VAL A 125 15.24 18.22 -9.59
C VAL A 125 16.35 19.27 -9.61
N GLY A 126 16.01 20.50 -9.99
CA GLY A 126 16.96 21.61 -10.05
C GLY A 126 17.28 22.24 -8.68
N ASN A 127 18.23 23.17 -8.67
CA ASN A 127 18.69 23.84 -7.45
C ASN A 127 17.66 24.75 -6.78
N LYS A 128 16.60 25.15 -7.50
CA LYS A 128 15.53 26.02 -6.99
C LYS A 128 14.20 25.31 -7.14
N VAL A 129 13.56 25.01 -6.02
CA VAL A 129 12.32 24.23 -5.95
C VAL A 129 11.27 25.04 -5.20
N ALA A 130 10.04 25.02 -5.71
CA ALA A 130 8.86 25.49 -4.98
C ALA A 130 7.99 24.26 -4.66
N ILE A 131 7.61 24.10 -3.40
CA ILE A 131 6.77 22.99 -2.94
C ILE A 131 5.34 23.53 -2.74
N ILE A 132 4.36 22.85 -3.36
CA ILE A 132 2.94 23.17 -3.22
C ILE A 132 2.27 22.12 -2.33
N GLY A 133 1.96 22.52 -1.11
CA GLY A 133 1.41 21.67 -0.04
C GLY A 133 2.43 21.44 1.08
N ALA A 134 2.05 21.74 2.33
CA ALA A 134 2.93 21.72 3.50
C ALA A 134 2.49 20.70 4.57
N GLY A 135 1.72 19.69 4.16
CA GLY A 135 1.32 18.59 5.04
C GLY A 135 2.47 17.60 5.25
N GLY A 136 2.28 16.54 6.03
CA GLY A 136 3.37 15.61 6.39
C GLY A 136 4.13 14.89 5.24
N ILE A 137 3.70 15.07 3.99
CA ILE A 137 4.41 14.62 2.77
C ILE A 137 5.24 15.74 2.13
N GLY A 138 4.78 16.99 2.15
CA GLY A 138 5.37 18.11 1.39
C GLY A 138 6.19 19.03 2.27
#